data_AF-A0A375ED54-F1
#
_entry.id   AF-A0A375ED54-F1
#
_cell.length_a   1.000
_cell.length_b   1.000
_cell.length_c   1.000
_cell.angle_alpha   90.00
_cell.angle_beta   90.00
_cell.angle_gamma   90.00
#
_symmetry.space_group_name_H-M   'P 1'
#
loop_
_entity.id
_entity.type
_entity.pdbx_description
1 polymer ?
#
loop_
_entity_poly.entity_id
_entity_poly.type
_entity_poly.pdbx_seq_one_letter_code
_entity_poly.pdbx_strand_id
1 'polypeptide(L)'
;MAKLIVDKGEAAPLALEIAADEANVNEKEIVRLTKVEVEHFRGFSERHSFEFKNPYTFVYGPNGTGKSSLCEALEYGLLASIHEAESKRIPVSDYIRNATSRKSAKPVLYGDTAEEKGIEVKADPRTFEFCFIEKNRIDGFARVAANTPAAQQARLAALFGLEEFNAFATQFNESLDPYLDCVGKKGKDLADRTKGIAGHQVILEGLPVKAKTAETRGAVLLGKYPECKDLENQGSSNRSRRQRWQAKG
;
A
#
# COMPACT_ATOMS: atom_id res chain seq x y z
N MET A 1 1.91 7.58 16.08
CA MET A 1 1.34 8.77 16.76
C MET A 1 0.30 8.40 17.82
N ALA A 2 -0.80 7.70 17.50
CA ALA A 2 -1.88 7.43 18.46
C ALA A 2 -1.53 6.56 19.69
N LYS A 3 -0.50 5.70 19.62
CA LYS A 3 -0.08 4.86 20.76
C LYS A 3 0.80 5.56 21.80
N LEU A 4 1.47 6.66 21.43
CA LEU A 4 2.43 7.34 22.32
C LEU A 4 1.74 8.35 23.26
N ILE A 5 0.59 8.88 22.84
CA ILE A 5 -0.15 9.92 23.56
C ILE A 5 -0.87 9.34 24.79
N VAL A 6 -1.27 8.06 24.73
CA VAL A 6 -2.01 7.40 25.82
C VAL A 6 -1.10 7.04 27.00
N ASP A 7 0.17 6.72 26.75
CA ASP A 7 1.10 6.25 27.79
C ASP A 7 1.83 7.38 28.55
N LYS A 8 1.89 8.61 28.01
CA LYS A 8 2.66 9.73 28.59
C LYS A 8 1.83 10.96 28.95
N GLY A 9 0.53 10.76 29.21
CA GLY A 9 -0.45 11.84 29.42
C GLY A 9 -0.26 12.72 30.65
N GLU A 10 0.69 12.43 31.54
CA GLU A 10 1.00 13.30 32.67
C GLU A 10 2.50 13.64 32.67
N ALA A 11 2.79 14.93 32.42
CA ALA A 11 4.10 15.57 32.41
C ALA A 11 5.04 15.24 31.22
N ALA A 12 4.70 15.73 30.02
CA ALA A 12 5.74 16.08 29.05
C ALA A 12 6.27 17.49 29.34
N PRO A 13 7.58 17.70 29.52
CA PRO A 13 8.15 19.03 29.75
C PRO A 13 7.87 19.97 28.56
N LEU A 14 7.70 21.27 28.84
CA LEU A 14 7.38 22.33 27.87
C LEU A 14 8.46 22.60 26.80
N ALA A 15 9.60 21.91 26.87
CA ALA A 15 10.63 21.97 25.86
C ALA A 15 10.43 20.80 24.88
N LEU A 16 10.11 21.13 23.63
CA LEU A 16 10.39 20.26 22.50
C LEU A 16 11.92 20.19 22.38
N GLU A 17 12.54 19.29 23.14
CA GLU A 17 13.85 18.81 22.78
C GLU A 17 13.66 17.99 21.50
N ILE A 18 14.02 18.61 20.38
CA ILE A 18 14.37 17.89 19.17
C ILE A 18 15.63 17.12 19.55
N ALA A 19 15.47 15.97 20.21
CA ALA A 19 16.43 14.93 20.07
C ALA A 19 16.41 14.60 18.58
N ALA A 20 17.38 15.15 17.84
CA ALA A 20 17.73 14.62 16.55
C ALA A 20 17.81 13.11 16.78
N ASP A 21 17.01 12.36 16.03
CA ASP A 21 17.10 10.92 16.06
C ASP A 21 18.51 10.62 15.52
N GLU A 22 19.49 10.50 16.42
CA GLU A 22 20.89 10.15 16.09
C GLU A 22 20.96 8.74 15.45
N ALA A 23 19.82 8.08 15.27
CA ALA A 23 19.66 6.76 14.70
C ALA A 23 19.77 6.69 13.16
N ASN A 24 20.07 7.78 12.44
CA ASN A 24 20.28 7.71 10.97
C ASN A 24 21.47 8.50 10.41
N VAL A 25 22.43 8.91 11.25
CA VAL A 25 23.63 9.62 10.76
C VAL A 25 24.77 8.64 10.39
N ASN A 26 24.55 7.32 10.41
CA ASN A 26 25.62 6.35 10.13
C ASN A 26 25.19 5.01 9.50
N GLU A 27 24.21 4.99 8.60
CA GLU A 27 24.21 3.95 7.56
C GLU A 27 25.27 4.30 6.51
N LYS A 28 26.54 4.07 6.88
CA LYS A 28 27.71 3.89 6.01
C LYS A 28 27.57 4.56 4.64
N GLU A 29 27.64 5.89 4.63
CA GLU A 29 27.60 6.67 3.40
C GLU A 29 28.71 6.17 2.46
N ILE A 30 28.31 5.71 1.28
CA ILE A 30 29.26 5.23 0.26
C ILE A 30 29.99 6.44 -0.30
N VAL A 31 31.27 6.58 0.04
CA VAL A 31 32.12 7.68 -0.43
C VAL A 31 32.59 7.43 -1.87
N ARG A 32 32.79 6.15 -2.25
CA ARG A 32 33.30 5.79 -3.58
C ARG A 32 32.89 4.39 -4.00
N LEU A 33 32.45 4.24 -5.25
CA LEU A 33 32.34 2.92 -5.89
C LEU A 33 33.71 2.36 -6.26
N THR A 34 33.95 1.09 -5.93
CA THR A 34 35.21 0.40 -6.21
C THR A 34 35.07 -0.67 -7.27
N LYS A 35 33.88 -1.28 -7.40
CA LYS A 35 33.67 -2.40 -8.32
C LYS A 35 32.20 -2.54 -8.69
N VAL A 36 31.94 -2.99 -9.92
CA VAL A 36 30.63 -3.52 -10.33
C VAL A 36 30.82 -4.88 -11.00
N GLU A 37 30.00 -5.84 -10.58
CA GLU A 37 29.89 -7.16 -11.19
C GLU A 37 28.56 -7.28 -11.91
N VAL A 38 28.61 -7.72 -13.17
CA VAL A 38 27.44 -7.92 -14.03
C VAL A 38 27.48 -9.32 -14.62
N GLU A 39 26.33 -9.97 -14.68
CA GLU A 39 26.15 -11.26 -15.34
C GLU A 39 24.71 -11.32 -15.86
N HIS A 40 24.49 -11.90 -17.05
CA HIS A 40 23.17 -12.00 -17.66
C HIS A 40 22.35 -10.70 -17.61
N PHE A 41 22.99 -9.55 -17.82
CA PHE A 41 22.40 -8.22 -17.72
C PHE A 41 22.56 -7.50 -19.05
N ARG A 42 21.45 -7.18 -19.73
CA ARG A 42 21.45 -6.41 -21.00
C ARG A 42 22.43 -7.00 -22.02
N GLY A 43 23.49 -6.27 -22.39
CA GLY A 43 24.52 -6.72 -23.33
C GLY A 43 25.54 -7.72 -22.75
N PHE A 44 25.54 -7.97 -21.44
CA PHE A 44 26.50 -8.84 -20.77
C PHE A 44 25.93 -10.25 -20.57
N SER A 45 26.35 -11.19 -21.41
CA SER A 45 25.93 -12.58 -21.32
C SER A 45 26.72 -13.38 -20.29
N GLU A 46 28.02 -13.08 -20.15
CA GLU A 46 28.92 -13.71 -19.19
C GLU A 46 29.17 -12.80 -17.98
N ARG A 47 29.80 -13.35 -16.94
CA ARG A 47 30.22 -12.58 -15.78
C ARG A 47 31.36 -11.65 -16.14
N HIS A 48 31.14 -10.35 -15.95
CA HIS A 48 32.18 -9.32 -16.06
C HIS A 48 32.31 -8.57 -14.74
N SER A 49 33.55 -8.16 -14.44
CA SER A 49 33.89 -7.35 -13.28
C SER A 49 34.64 -6.11 -13.76
N PHE A 50 34.14 -4.93 -13.38
CA PHE A 50 34.76 -3.65 -13.68
C PHE A 50 35.22 -3.02 -12.37
N GLU A 51 36.51 -2.68 -12.27
CA GLU A 51 37.12 -2.08 -11.09
C GLU A 51 37.36 -0.58 -11.31
N PHE A 52 36.94 0.26 -10.35
CA PHE A 52 37.08 1.71 -10.35
C PHE A 52 38.21 2.12 -9.41
N LYS A 53 39.45 1.97 -9.88
CA LYS A 53 40.65 2.28 -9.07
C LYS A 53 40.93 3.78 -8.96
N ASN A 54 40.58 4.51 -10.01
CA ASN A 54 40.89 5.92 -10.17
C ASN A 54 39.63 6.77 -9.92
N PRO A 55 39.78 8.04 -9.49
CA PRO A 55 38.65 8.97 -9.33
C PRO A 55 37.83 9.17 -10.60
N TYR A 56 38.47 9.05 -11.77
CA TYR A 56 37.84 9.18 -13.08
C TYR A 56 38.05 7.91 -13.89
N THR A 57 36.94 7.33 -14.36
CA THR A 57 36.94 6.18 -15.25
C THR A 57 36.22 6.55 -16.54
N PHE A 58 36.93 6.49 -17.67
CA PHE A 58 36.35 6.77 -18.98
C PHE A 58 35.98 5.47 -19.68
N VAL A 59 34.70 5.31 -20.02
CA VAL A 59 34.19 4.14 -20.74
C VAL A 59 33.95 4.54 -22.20
N TYR A 60 34.73 3.97 -23.12
CA TYR A 60 34.62 4.24 -24.56
C TYR A 60 34.71 2.95 -25.38
N GLY A 61 34.30 3.00 -26.64
CA GLY A 61 34.28 1.85 -27.54
C GLY A 61 33.17 1.92 -28.59
N PRO A 62 33.19 1.04 -29.60
CA PRO A 62 32.19 1.00 -30.68
C PRO A 62 30.74 0.86 -30.20
N ASN A 63 29.77 1.14 -31.06
CA ASN A 63 28.37 0.91 -30.76
C ASN A 63 28.10 -0.59 -30.52
N GLY A 64 27.27 -0.89 -29.51
CA GLY A 64 26.92 -2.27 -29.16
C GLY A 64 27.90 -2.99 -28.21
N THR A 65 29.02 -2.38 -27.81
CA THR A 65 29.98 -3.03 -26.90
C THR A 65 29.59 -3.03 -25.42
N GLY A 66 28.34 -2.71 -25.08
CA GLY A 66 27.83 -2.75 -23.71
C GLY A 66 28.10 -1.51 -22.85
N LYS A 67 28.56 -0.39 -23.43
CA LYS A 67 28.77 0.87 -22.68
C LYS A 67 27.48 1.34 -21.97
N SER A 68 26.38 1.43 -22.72
CA SER A 68 25.07 1.77 -22.15
C SER A 68 24.61 0.72 -21.13
N SER A 69 24.84 -0.57 -21.41
CA SER A 69 24.56 -1.65 -20.47
C SER A 69 25.31 -1.50 -19.14
N LEU A 70 26.55 -1.01 -19.16
CA LEU A 70 27.33 -0.75 -17.94
C LEU A 70 26.74 0.42 -17.14
N CYS A 71 26.38 1.52 -17.82
CA CYS A 71 25.72 2.64 -17.17
C CYS A 71 24.37 2.24 -16.57
N GLU A 72 23.56 1.46 -17.30
CA GLU A 72 22.29 0.91 -16.83
C GLU A 72 22.47 -0.06 -15.65
N ALA A 73 23.58 -0.81 -15.61
CA ALA A 73 23.89 -1.68 -14.48
C ALA A 73 24.24 -0.88 -13.22
N LEU A 74 25.03 0.19 -13.37
CA LEU A 74 25.32 1.12 -12.28
C LEU A 74 24.02 1.78 -11.78
N GLU A 75 23.19 2.27 -12.70
CA GLU A 75 21.89 2.89 -12.39
C GLU A 75 20.98 1.93 -11.63
N TYR A 76 20.80 0.72 -12.16
CA TYR A 76 19.91 -0.25 -11.55
C TYR A 76 20.40 -0.74 -10.19
N GLY A 77 21.71 -0.91 -10.01
CA GLY A 77 22.26 -1.36 -8.74
C GLY A 77 22.25 -0.30 -7.64
N LEU A 78 22.28 0.99 -8.00
CA LEU A 78 22.17 2.10 -7.05
C LEU A 78 20.72 2.55 -6.81
N LEU A 79 19.86 2.55 -7.82
CA LEU A 79 18.51 3.11 -7.75
C LEU A 79 17.39 2.07 -7.74
N ALA A 80 17.69 0.79 -7.99
CA ALA A 80 16.69 -0.26 -8.23
C ALA A 80 15.68 0.05 -9.38
N SER A 81 15.94 1.09 -10.16
CA SER A 81 15.20 1.49 -11.36
C SER A 81 16.17 1.90 -12.47
N ILE A 82 15.68 2.02 -13.69
CA ILE A 82 16.45 2.47 -14.85
C ILE A 82 15.59 3.52 -15.57
N HIS A 83 16.12 4.74 -15.73
CA HIS A 83 15.35 5.85 -16.28
C HIS A 83 14.85 5.56 -17.71
N GLU A 84 15.71 4.96 -18.54
CA GLU A 84 15.37 4.59 -19.92
C GLU A 84 14.27 3.51 -19.98
N ALA A 85 14.18 2.63 -18.98
CA ALA A 85 13.13 1.61 -18.90
C ALA A 85 11.77 2.27 -18.56
N GLU A 86 11.77 3.17 -17.57
CA GLU A 86 10.59 3.94 -17.17
C GLU A 86 10.06 4.81 -18.31
N SER A 87 10.95 5.54 -19.00
CA SER A 87 10.63 6.38 -20.15
C SER A 87 9.93 5.57 -21.26
N LYS A 88 10.41 4.34 -21.51
CA LYS A 88 9.82 3.42 -22.50
C LYS A 88 8.62 2.62 -21.97
N ARG A 89 8.24 2.79 -20.70
CA ARG A 89 7.21 1.99 -20.01
C ARG A 89 7.44 0.48 -20.11
N ILE A 90 8.71 0.06 -20.03
CA ILE A 90 9.11 -1.35 -20.04
C ILE A 90 9.37 -1.75 -18.58
N PRO A 91 8.76 -2.85 -18.07
CA PRO A 91 9.07 -3.36 -16.75
C PRO A 91 10.59 -3.61 -16.61
N VAL A 92 11.19 -3.16 -15.51
CA VAL A 92 12.65 -3.25 -15.32
C VAL A 92 13.14 -4.70 -15.43
N SER A 93 12.35 -5.67 -14.94
CA SER A 93 12.64 -7.11 -15.09
C SER A 93 12.81 -7.57 -16.54
N ASP A 94 12.01 -7.03 -17.45
CA ASP A 94 12.10 -7.33 -18.88
C ASP A 94 13.21 -6.52 -19.53
N TYR A 95 13.39 -5.27 -19.09
CA TYR A 95 14.39 -4.37 -19.62
C TYR A 95 15.81 -4.89 -19.42
N ILE A 96 16.12 -5.41 -18.22
CA ILE A 96 17.46 -5.91 -17.85
C ILE A 96 17.78 -7.28 -18.46
N ARG A 97 16.78 -7.97 -19.01
CA ARG A 97 16.93 -9.31 -19.56
C ARG A 97 17.96 -9.32 -20.68
N ASN A 98 18.96 -10.18 -20.56
CA ASN A 98 19.98 -10.32 -21.58
C ASN A 98 19.39 -10.93 -22.87
N ALA A 99 19.77 -10.36 -24.01
CA ALA A 99 19.19 -10.70 -25.31
C ALA A 99 19.51 -12.15 -25.74
N THR A 100 20.72 -12.63 -25.43
CA THR A 100 21.23 -13.94 -25.88
C THR A 100 20.82 -15.07 -24.94
N SER A 101 21.16 -14.95 -23.65
CA SER A 101 20.90 -15.97 -22.62
C SER A 101 19.44 -16.02 -22.16
N ARG A 102 18.66 -14.96 -22.43
CA ARG A 102 17.27 -14.79 -21.98
C ARG A 102 17.11 -14.88 -20.46
N LYS A 103 18.21 -14.74 -19.71
CA LYS A 103 18.26 -14.65 -18.25
C LYS A 103 18.39 -13.19 -17.82
N SER A 104 18.19 -12.94 -16.54
CA SER A 104 18.35 -11.65 -15.89
C SER A 104 18.97 -11.86 -14.53
N ALA A 105 20.10 -11.23 -14.25
CA ALA A 105 20.67 -11.15 -12.92
C ALA A 105 20.92 -9.68 -12.53
N LYS A 106 20.78 -9.40 -11.23
CA LYS A 106 21.01 -8.06 -10.70
C LYS A 106 22.52 -7.78 -10.65
N PRO A 107 22.97 -6.58 -11.04
CA PRO A 107 24.36 -6.18 -10.83
C PRO A 107 24.64 -6.07 -9.34
N VAL A 108 25.87 -6.41 -8.94
CA VAL A 108 26.35 -6.26 -7.57
C VAL A 108 27.43 -5.18 -7.56
N LEU A 109 27.22 -4.14 -6.77
CA LEU A 109 28.17 -3.04 -6.64
C LEU A 109 28.89 -3.14 -5.31
N TYR A 110 30.14 -2.72 -5.31
CA TYR A 110 30.96 -2.59 -4.12
C TYR A 110 31.49 -1.18 -4.01
N GLY A 111 31.59 -0.69 -2.78
CA GLY A 111 32.04 0.65 -2.47
C GLY A 111 32.80 0.71 -1.15
N ASP A 112 33.45 1.85 -0.96
CA ASP A 112 34.13 2.19 0.29
C ASP A 112 33.29 3.24 1.04
N THR A 113 33.29 3.10 2.36
CA THR A 113 32.76 4.08 3.32
C THR A 113 33.95 4.78 3.98
N ALA A 114 33.68 5.70 4.91
CA ALA A 114 34.74 6.28 5.73
C ALA A 114 35.50 5.22 6.57
N GLU A 115 34.83 4.14 6.97
CA GLU A 115 35.34 3.16 7.96
C GLU A 115 35.72 1.81 7.34
N GLU A 116 34.94 1.34 6.37
CA GLU A 116 35.06 0.03 5.75
C GLU A 116 35.24 0.11 4.24
N LYS A 117 36.04 -0.81 3.70
CA LYS A 117 36.34 -0.90 2.27
C LYS A 117 35.69 -2.13 1.63
N GLY A 118 35.25 -1.97 0.39
CA GLY A 118 34.72 -3.06 -0.43
C GLY A 118 33.42 -3.66 0.09
N ILE A 119 32.56 -2.86 0.73
CA ILE A 119 31.24 -3.31 1.17
C ILE A 119 30.29 -3.39 -0.03
N GLU A 120 29.36 -4.34 0.01
CA GLU A 120 28.29 -4.42 -1.00
C GLU A 120 27.36 -3.22 -0.83
N VAL A 121 27.13 -2.49 -1.94
CA VAL A 121 26.27 -1.32 -1.97
C VAL A 121 24.83 -1.77 -2.18
N LYS A 122 23.95 -1.37 -1.26
CA LYS A 122 22.51 -1.57 -1.41
C LYS A 122 21.92 -0.43 -2.24
N ALA A 123 20.91 -0.77 -3.04
CA ALA A 123 20.17 0.23 -3.78
C ALA A 123 19.42 1.16 -2.81
N ASP A 124 19.64 2.45 -2.96
CA ASP A 124 18.92 3.51 -2.27
C ASP A 124 18.69 4.69 -3.25
N PRO A 125 17.48 4.81 -3.80
CA PRO A 125 17.14 5.91 -4.70
C PRO A 125 17.38 7.28 -4.08
N ARG A 126 17.12 7.47 -2.79
CA ARG A 126 17.18 8.80 -2.15
C ARG A 126 18.62 9.31 -2.11
N THR A 127 19.52 8.45 -1.65
CA THR A 127 20.95 8.76 -1.55
C THR A 127 21.60 8.91 -2.92
N PHE A 128 21.25 8.06 -3.89
CA PHE A 128 21.99 7.99 -5.16
C PHE A 128 21.32 8.68 -6.35
N GLU A 129 20.09 9.19 -6.26
CA GLU A 129 19.36 9.78 -7.40
C GLU A 129 20.19 10.86 -8.10
N PHE A 130 20.91 11.70 -7.34
CA PHE A 130 21.72 12.80 -7.86
C PHE A 130 23.14 12.40 -8.32
N CYS A 131 23.57 11.15 -8.11
CA CYS A 131 24.88 10.68 -8.59
C CYS A 131 24.94 10.47 -10.11
N PHE A 132 23.78 10.44 -10.78
CA PHE A 132 23.67 10.18 -12.20
C PHE A 132 23.41 11.46 -13.00
N ILE A 133 24.44 11.89 -13.72
CA ILE A 133 24.39 13.05 -14.60
C ILE A 133 24.33 12.54 -16.05
N GLU A 134 23.14 12.57 -16.65
CA GLU A 134 22.89 12.10 -18.02
C GLU A 134 22.19 13.19 -18.82
N LYS A 135 22.52 13.33 -20.12
CA LYS A 135 21.93 14.35 -20.99
C LYS A 135 20.40 14.29 -20.99
N ASN A 136 19.81 13.11 -21.20
CA ASN A 136 18.35 12.99 -21.28
C ASN A 136 17.68 13.31 -19.93
N ARG A 137 18.34 12.97 -18.81
CA ARG A 137 17.89 13.36 -17.47
C ARG A 137 17.99 14.85 -17.22
N ILE A 138 19.06 15.52 -17.69
CA ILE A 138 19.20 16.98 -17.64
C ILE A 138 18.11 17.64 -18.49
N ASP A 139 17.89 17.16 -19.71
CA ASP A 139 16.85 17.68 -20.62
C ASP A 139 15.45 17.47 -20.01
N GLY A 140 15.20 16.32 -19.37
CA GLY A 140 13.97 16.03 -18.64
C GLY A 140 13.81 16.89 -17.37
N PHE A 141 14.90 17.21 -16.68
CA PHE A 141 14.92 18.12 -15.54
C PHE A 141 14.69 19.57 -15.97
N ALA A 142 15.28 20.02 -17.07
CA ALA A 142 15.00 21.35 -17.63
C ALA A 142 13.51 21.50 -18.00
N ARG A 143 12.83 20.39 -18.29
CA ARG A 143 11.38 20.30 -18.48
C ARG A 143 10.62 19.91 -17.20
N VAL A 144 11.08 20.30 -16.01
CA VAL A 144 10.39 20.03 -14.72
C VAL A 144 8.89 20.31 -14.80
N ALA A 145 8.46 21.38 -15.49
CA ALA A 145 7.05 21.72 -15.70
C ALA A 145 6.19 20.63 -16.42
N ALA A 146 6.82 19.66 -17.09
CA ALA A 146 6.15 18.54 -17.78
C ALA A 146 5.97 17.29 -16.89
N ASN A 147 6.57 17.24 -15.70
CA ASN A 147 6.37 16.14 -14.74
C ASN A 147 5.08 16.32 -13.94
N THR A 148 4.58 15.25 -13.32
CA THR A 148 3.45 15.35 -12.39
C THR A 148 3.82 16.23 -11.19
N PRO A 149 2.89 17.00 -10.61
CA PRO A 149 3.17 17.88 -9.48
C PRO A 149 3.87 17.15 -8.32
N ALA A 150 3.44 15.92 -8.02
CA ALA A 150 4.05 15.08 -6.99
C ALA A 150 5.52 14.73 -7.29
N ALA A 151 5.86 14.40 -8.54
CA ALA A 151 7.24 14.09 -8.95
C ALA A 151 8.13 15.35 -8.94
N GLN A 152 7.58 16.51 -9.31
CA GLN A 152 8.29 17.79 -9.20
C GLN A 152 8.61 18.11 -7.73
N GLN A 153 7.62 17.99 -6.85
CA GLN A 153 7.75 18.26 -5.42
C GLN A 153 8.73 17.29 -4.74
N ALA A 154 8.72 16.00 -5.09
CA ALA A 154 9.69 15.03 -4.59
C ALA A 154 11.13 15.36 -4.99
N ARG A 155 11.37 15.67 -6.27
CA ARG A 155 12.73 16.01 -6.76
C ARG A 155 13.26 17.31 -6.18
N LEU A 156 12.41 18.33 -6.06
CA LEU A 156 12.80 19.59 -5.42
C LEU A 156 13.13 19.36 -3.94
N ALA A 157 12.34 18.55 -3.24
CA ALA A 157 12.62 18.24 -1.84
C ALA A 157 13.95 17.48 -1.69
N ALA A 158 14.23 16.49 -2.54
CA ALA A 158 15.50 15.79 -2.52
C ALA A 158 16.69 16.73 -2.82
N LEU A 159 16.53 17.64 -3.80
CA LEU A 159 17.59 18.60 -4.16
C LEU A 159 17.92 19.58 -3.03
N PHE A 160 16.89 20.04 -2.30
CA PHE A 160 17.06 21.01 -1.21
C PHE A 160 17.22 20.34 0.17
N GLY A 161 17.28 19.00 0.25
CA GLY A 161 17.32 18.27 1.51
C GLY A 161 16.06 18.46 2.37
N LEU A 162 14.92 18.75 1.74
CA LEU A 162 13.61 18.97 2.40
C LEU A 162 12.77 17.70 2.46
N GLU A 163 13.36 16.52 2.33
CA GLU A 163 12.63 15.24 2.25
C GLU A 163 11.84 14.97 3.54
N GLU A 164 12.47 15.16 4.69
CA GLU A 164 11.86 15.02 6.01
C GLU A 164 10.72 16.03 6.20
N PHE A 165 10.97 17.27 5.81
CA PHE A 165 9.96 18.33 5.87
C PHE A 165 8.77 18.04 4.97
N ASN A 166 8.99 17.52 3.77
CA ASN A 166 7.93 17.20 2.82
C ASN A 166 7.13 15.96 3.25
N ALA A 167 7.81 14.95 3.81
CA ALA A 167 7.16 13.79 4.43
C ALA A 167 6.30 14.20 5.64
N PHE A 168 6.72 15.20 6.40
CA PHE A 168 5.91 15.80 7.46
C PHE A 168 4.73 16.61 6.89
N ALA A 169 4.96 17.50 5.92
CA ALA A 169 3.95 18.37 5.34
C ALA A 169 2.82 17.60 4.66
N THR A 170 3.13 16.49 3.98
CA THR A 170 2.13 15.62 3.32
C THR A 170 1.21 14.90 4.30
N GLN A 171 1.54 14.85 5.60
CA GLN A 171 0.63 14.31 6.64
C GLN A 171 -0.49 15.29 7.01
N PHE A 172 -0.35 16.57 6.67
CA PHE A 172 -1.42 17.57 6.81
C PHE A 172 -2.31 17.53 5.57
N ASN A 173 -3.27 16.62 5.56
CA ASN A 173 -4.29 16.54 4.53
C ASN A 173 -5.46 17.51 4.81
N GLU A 174 -6.33 17.74 3.82
CA GLU A 174 -7.47 18.66 3.95
C GLU A 174 -8.50 18.22 5.03
N SER A 175 -8.46 16.96 5.49
CA SER A 175 -9.36 16.42 6.51
C SER A 175 -8.61 15.61 7.56
N LEU A 176 -8.63 16.12 8.79
CA LEU A 176 -8.13 15.44 9.99
C LEU A 176 -9.11 14.36 10.50
N ASP A 177 -10.29 14.24 9.91
CA ASP A 177 -11.36 13.34 10.35
C ASP A 177 -10.94 11.86 10.41
N PRO A 178 -10.09 11.32 9.52
CA PRO A 178 -9.61 9.94 9.64
C PRO A 178 -8.72 9.70 10.87
N TYR A 179 -8.09 10.76 11.38
CA TYR A 179 -7.18 10.71 12.53
C TYR A 179 -7.91 10.96 13.87
N LEU A 180 -9.13 11.50 13.81
CA LEU A 180 -9.94 11.84 14.98
C LEU A 180 -11.14 10.90 15.05
N ASP A 181 -11.22 10.06 16.08
CA ASP A 181 -12.42 9.27 16.33
C ASP A 181 -13.55 10.18 16.86
N CYS A 182 -14.20 10.90 15.95
CA CYS A 182 -15.27 11.86 16.26
C CYS A 182 -16.59 11.19 16.68
N VAL A 183 -16.72 9.86 16.54
CA VAL A 183 -17.94 9.11 16.82
C VAL A 183 -17.82 8.33 18.13
N GLY A 184 -16.63 7.78 18.39
CA GLY A 184 -16.36 6.96 19.57
C GLY A 184 -17.14 5.63 19.57
N LYS A 185 -16.75 4.72 20.46
CA LYS A 185 -17.40 3.39 20.59
C LYS A 185 -18.90 3.49 20.92
N LYS A 186 -19.29 4.47 21.73
CA LYS A 186 -20.70 4.65 22.16
C LYS A 186 -21.59 5.20 21.03
N GLY A 187 -21.06 6.05 20.15
CA GLY A 187 -21.81 6.56 19.00
C GLY A 187 -22.14 5.45 18.00
N LYS A 188 -21.19 4.53 17.77
CA LYS A 188 -21.41 3.34 16.93
C LYS A 188 -22.47 2.40 17.52
N ASP A 189 -22.37 2.08 18.82
CA ASP A 189 -23.35 1.23 19.51
C ASP A 189 -24.77 1.84 19.47
N LEU A 190 -24.89 3.17 19.65
CA LEU A 190 -26.18 3.85 19.55
C LEU A 190 -26.76 3.78 18.13
N ALA A 191 -25.94 3.98 17.10
CA ALA A 191 -26.37 3.89 15.70
C ALA A 191 -26.88 2.47 15.35
N ASP A 192 -26.16 1.44 15.77
CA ASP A 192 -26.54 0.04 15.53
C ASP A 192 -27.86 -0.32 16.23
N ARG A 193 -28.05 0.10 17.49
CA ARG A 193 -29.31 -0.08 18.21
C ARG A 193 -30.47 0.67 17.56
N THR A 194 -30.22 1.90 17.09
CA THR A 194 -31.24 2.70 16.39
C THR A 194 -31.68 2.02 15.09
N LYS A 195 -30.74 1.43 14.34
CA LYS A 195 -31.04 0.66 13.13
C LYS A 195 -31.85 -0.60 13.45
N GLY A 196 -31.53 -1.28 14.55
CA GLY A 196 -32.32 -2.42 15.04
C GLY A 196 -33.77 -2.02 15.36
N ILE A 197 -33.96 -0.92 16.10
CA ILE A 197 -35.28 -0.39 16.45
C ILE A 197 -36.09 -0.05 15.18
N ALA A 198 -35.48 0.64 14.22
CA ALA A 198 -36.13 0.98 12.94
C ALA A 198 -36.58 -0.28 12.17
N GLY A 199 -35.75 -1.34 12.14
CA GLY A 199 -36.11 -2.61 11.53
C GLY A 199 -37.32 -3.28 12.20
N HIS A 200 -37.37 -3.28 13.53
CA HIS A 200 -38.52 -3.80 14.28
C HIS A 200 -39.79 -2.97 14.03
N GLN A 201 -39.66 -1.65 13.92
CA GLN A 201 -40.77 -0.73 13.68
C GLN A 201 -41.42 -0.99 12.31
N VAL A 202 -40.62 -1.17 11.26
CA VAL A 202 -41.11 -1.54 9.91
C VAL A 202 -41.84 -2.88 9.91
N ILE A 203 -41.36 -3.85 10.70
CA ILE A 203 -42.04 -5.15 10.84
C ILE A 203 -43.41 -4.97 11.49
N LEU A 204 -43.49 -4.22 12.59
CA LEU A 204 -44.74 -3.96 13.32
C LEU A 204 -45.78 -3.26 12.44
N GLU A 205 -45.37 -2.27 11.66
CA GLU A 205 -46.23 -1.55 10.71
C GLU A 205 -46.74 -2.46 9.58
N GLY A 206 -45.97 -3.47 9.17
CA GLY A 206 -46.33 -4.43 8.13
C GLY A 206 -47.21 -5.61 8.58
N LEU A 207 -47.29 -5.91 9.89
CA LEU A 207 -48.11 -7.00 10.43
C LEU A 207 -49.61 -6.92 10.11
N PRO A 208 -50.32 -5.77 10.23
CA PRO A 208 -51.75 -5.72 9.94
C PRO A 208 -52.08 -6.01 8.47
N VAL A 209 -51.19 -5.65 7.54
CA VAL A 209 -51.36 -5.95 6.11
C VAL A 209 -51.18 -7.44 5.86
N LYS A 210 -50.18 -8.08 6.50
CA LYS A 210 -49.96 -9.53 6.42
C LYS A 210 -51.11 -10.33 7.02
N ALA A 211 -51.68 -9.87 8.14
CA ALA A 211 -52.85 -10.48 8.77
C ALA A 211 -54.07 -10.46 7.82
N LYS A 212 -54.42 -9.28 7.27
CA LYS A 212 -55.52 -9.15 6.29
C LYS A 212 -55.30 -10.00 5.03
N THR A 213 -54.05 -10.08 4.56
CA THR A 213 -53.69 -10.90 3.40
C THR A 213 -53.80 -12.40 3.69
N ALA A 214 -53.47 -12.82 4.91
CA ALA A 214 -53.62 -14.20 5.36
C ALA A 214 -55.09 -14.59 5.52
N GLU A 215 -55.92 -13.70 6.09
CA GLU A 215 -57.36 -13.88 6.23
C GLU A 215 -58.07 -14.00 4.87
N THR A 216 -57.76 -13.09 3.94
CA THR A 216 -58.31 -13.14 2.57
C THR A 216 -57.87 -14.40 1.83
N ARG A 217 -56.61 -14.84 1.96
CA ARG A 217 -56.15 -16.12 1.42
C ARG A 217 -56.87 -17.31 2.04
N GLY A 218 -57.08 -17.30 3.36
CA GLY A 218 -57.84 -18.31 4.07
C GLY A 218 -59.28 -18.40 3.57
N ALA A 219 -59.95 -17.26 3.42
CA ALA A 219 -61.31 -17.18 2.88
C ALA A 219 -61.40 -17.70 1.42
N VAL A 220 -60.41 -17.39 0.58
CA VAL A 220 -60.34 -17.90 -0.81
C VAL A 220 -60.11 -19.41 -0.83
N LEU A 221 -59.25 -19.94 0.04
CA LEU A 221 -59.00 -21.38 0.15
C LEU A 221 -60.24 -22.14 0.66
N LEU A 222 -60.93 -21.60 1.66
CA LEU A 222 -62.19 -22.15 2.18
C LEU A 222 -63.34 -22.10 1.16
N GLY A 223 -63.30 -21.17 0.21
CA GLY A 223 -64.21 -21.14 -0.93
C GLY A 223 -63.92 -22.21 -1.99
N LYS A 224 -62.64 -22.61 -2.15
CA LYS A 224 -62.21 -23.66 -3.09
C LYS A 224 -62.42 -25.08 -2.57
N TYR A 225 -62.37 -25.27 -1.25
CA TYR A 225 -62.53 -26.56 -0.57
C TYR A 225 -63.60 -26.46 0.53
N PRO A 226 -64.89 -26.48 0.16
CA PRO A 226 -65.99 -26.25 1.10
C PRO A 226 -66.13 -27.37 2.14
N GLU A 227 -65.66 -28.60 1.86
CA GLU A 227 -65.58 -29.70 2.82
C GLU A 227 -64.69 -29.42 4.05
N CYS A 228 -63.83 -28.39 4.01
CA CYS A 228 -62.95 -28.03 5.12
C CYS A 228 -63.58 -27.04 6.12
N LYS A 229 -64.80 -26.53 5.88
CA LYS A 229 -65.47 -25.59 6.80
C LYS A 229 -65.74 -26.18 8.19
N ASP A 230 -66.01 -27.49 8.26
CA ASP A 230 -66.39 -28.15 9.51
C ASP A 230 -65.21 -28.55 10.41
N LEU A 231 -63.96 -28.34 9.95
CA LEU A 231 -62.76 -28.66 10.73
C LEU A 231 -62.49 -27.67 11.87
N GLU A 232 -62.98 -26.43 11.81
CA GLU A 232 -62.83 -25.47 12.91
C GLU A 232 -63.61 -25.90 14.16
N ASN A 233 -64.75 -26.58 13.99
CA ASN A 233 -65.54 -27.12 15.11
C ASN A 233 -64.92 -28.38 15.75
N GLN A 234 -63.91 -29.01 15.13
CA GLN A 234 -63.19 -30.15 15.72
C GLN A 234 -62.04 -29.74 16.66
N GLY A 235 -61.60 -28.47 16.62
CA GLY A 235 -60.55 -27.95 17.51
C GLY A 235 -60.97 -27.91 18.99
N SER A 236 -62.25 -27.69 19.27
CA SER A 236 -62.81 -27.68 20.64
C SER A 236 -62.94 -29.08 21.25
N SER A 237 -63.13 -30.12 20.42
CA SER A 237 -63.21 -31.52 20.87
C SER A 237 -61.83 -32.08 21.30
N ASN A 238 -60.75 -31.64 20.65
CA ASN A 238 -59.39 -32.09 20.97
C ASN A 238 -58.78 -31.47 22.24
N ARG A 239 -59.35 -30.37 22.77
CA ARG A 239 -58.94 -29.83 24.09
C ARG A 239 -59.32 -30.76 25.25
N SER A 240 -60.46 -31.43 25.15
CA SER A 240 -60.93 -32.41 26.16
C SER A 240 -60.09 -33.70 26.16
N ARG A 241 -59.63 -34.16 24.98
CA ARG A 241 -58.75 -35.34 24.89
C ARG A 241 -57.33 -35.09 25.43
N ARG A 242 -56.81 -33.86 25.36
CA ARG A 242 -55.48 -33.51 25.89
C ARG A 242 -55.40 -33.48 27.41
N GLN A 243 -56.50 -33.14 28.11
CA GLN A 243 -56.53 -33.18 29.58
C GLN A 243 -56.58 -34.60 30.14
N ARG A 244 -57.12 -35.58 29.40
CA ARG A 244 -57.18 -36.99 29.85
C ARG A 244 -55.81 -37.71 29.85
N TRP A 245 -54.83 -37.19 29.11
CA TRP A 245 -53.47 -37.75 29.05
C TRP A 245 -52.50 -37.17 30.10
N GLN A 246 -52.87 -36.09 30.81
CA GLN A 246 -52.02 -35.49 31.86
C GLN A 246 -52.34 -35.98 33.29
N ALA A 247 -53.37 -36.81 33.49
CA ALA A 247 -53.74 -37.33 34.81
C ALA A 247 -53.26 -38.78 35.09
N LYS A 248 -52.34 -39.30 34.28
CA LYS A 248 -51.79 -40.66 34.43
C LYS A 248 -50.25 -40.74 34.30
N GLY A 249 -49.56 -39.63 34.54
CA GLY A 249 -48.10 -39.57 34.67
C GLY A 249 -47.74 -39.06 36.05
#